data_AF-A0AA96XLZ7-F1
#
_entry.id   AF-A0AA96XLZ7-F1
#
_cell.length_a   1.000
_cell.length_b   1.000
_cell.length_c   1.000
_cell.angle_alpha   90.00
_cell.angle_beta   90.00
_cell.angle_gamma   90.00
#
_symmetry.space_group_name_H-M   'P 1'
#
loop_
_entity.id
_entity.type
_entity.pdbx_description
1 polymer ?
#
loop_
_entity_poly.entity_id
_entity_poly.type
_entity_poly.pdbx_seq_one_letter_code
_entity_poly.pdbx_strand_id
1 'polypeptide(L)'
;MVRAGHSPSVRLFEAAACGVPIISDDWAGLETFFEPGRELFVTRSGAETLRYLREVPERERQAMGQRARQRVLAEHTAEHRARTLEDYVLEAERGG
;
A
#
# COMPACT_ATOMS: atom_id res chain seq x y z
N MET A 1 -16.88 5.50 -7.93
CA MET A 1 -15.63 4.80 -7.53
C MET A 1 -15.90 3.41 -7.00
N VAL A 2 -16.78 3.20 -6.00
CA VAL A 2 -17.08 1.86 -5.43
C VAL A 2 -17.42 0.78 -6.49
N ARG A 3 -18.12 1.15 -7.57
CA ARG A 3 -18.44 0.24 -8.68
C ARG A 3 -17.24 -0.18 -9.56
N ALA A 4 -16.15 0.57 -9.52
CA ALA A 4 -14.93 0.36 -10.32
C ALA A 4 -13.73 -0.03 -9.43
N GLY A 5 -13.97 -0.44 -8.19
CA GLY A 5 -12.94 -0.81 -7.22
C GLY A 5 -12.59 0.30 -6.22
N HIS A 6 -11.37 0.27 -5.73
CA HIS A 6 -10.88 1.13 -4.65
C HIS A 6 -9.76 2.04 -5.14
N SER A 7 -9.73 3.28 -4.66
CA SER A 7 -8.65 4.23 -4.93
C SER A 7 -7.97 4.59 -3.62
N PRO A 8 -6.84 3.94 -3.28
CA PRO A 8 -6.10 4.27 -2.08
C PRO A 8 -5.59 5.71 -2.12
N SER A 9 -5.38 6.30 -0.95
CA SER A 9 -4.63 7.55 -0.86
C SER A 9 -3.20 7.34 -1.36
N VAL A 10 -2.72 8.26 -2.21
CA VAL A 10 -1.32 8.26 -2.68
C VAL A 10 -0.32 8.24 -1.51
N ARG A 11 -0.72 8.80 -0.36
CA ARG A 11 0.09 8.83 0.87
C ARG A 11 0.56 7.46 1.36
N LEU A 12 -0.20 6.38 1.10
CA LEU A 12 0.23 5.03 1.46
C LEU A 12 1.50 4.64 0.68
N PHE A 13 1.55 4.95 -0.62
CA PHE A 13 2.71 4.66 -1.45
C PHE A 13 3.88 5.58 -1.15
N GLU A 14 3.63 6.87 -0.89
CA GLU A 14 4.68 7.83 -0.52
C GLU A 14 5.34 7.45 0.81
N ALA A 15 4.55 7.14 1.83
CA ALA A 15 5.07 6.68 3.12
C ALA A 15 5.86 5.37 2.98
N ALA A 16 5.35 4.42 2.20
CA ALA A 16 6.02 3.15 1.95
C ALA A 16 7.34 3.36 1.19
N ALA A 17 7.38 4.23 0.17
CA ALA A 17 8.59 4.57 -0.56
C ALA A 17 9.69 5.19 0.33
N CYS A 18 9.28 5.96 1.35
CA CYS A 18 10.16 6.49 2.40
C CYS A 18 10.64 5.42 3.39
N GLY A 19 10.08 4.20 3.36
CA GLY A 19 10.45 3.11 4.26
C GLY A 19 10.02 3.32 5.71
N VAL A 20 9.03 4.18 5.93
CA VAL A 20 8.48 4.41 7.27
C VAL A 20 7.35 3.42 7.59
N PRO A 21 7.17 3.03 8.87
CA PRO A 21 6.04 2.18 9.26
C PRO A 21 4.71 2.91 9.02
N ILE A 22 3.70 2.17 8.55
CA ILE A 22 2.37 2.72 8.23
C ILE A 22 1.32 2.07 9.13
N ILE A 23 0.41 2.89 9.64
CA ILE A 23 -0.85 2.44 10.24
C ILE A 23 -1.97 2.94 9.31
N SER A 24 -2.79 2.02 8.82
CA SER A 24 -3.96 2.31 7.98
C SER A 24 -5.23 1.83 8.68
N ASP A 25 -6.35 2.51 8.42
CA ASP A 25 -7.68 1.96 8.71
C ASP A 25 -7.93 0.69 7.89
N ASP A 26 -8.87 -0.13 8.35
CA ASP A 26 -9.36 -1.31 7.63
C ASP A 26 -10.35 -0.90 6.52
N TRP A 27 -10.00 -1.13 5.26
CA TRP A 27 -10.86 -0.86 4.12
C TRP A 27 -10.66 -1.94 3.04
N ALA A 28 -11.76 -2.29 2.36
CA ALA A 28 -11.75 -3.35 1.35
C ALA A 28 -10.80 -3.01 0.19
N GLY A 29 -9.96 -3.96 -0.23
CA GLY A 29 -9.00 -3.77 -1.33
C GLY A 29 -7.62 -3.31 -0.89
N LEU A 30 -7.38 -3.06 0.41
CA LEU A 30 -6.04 -2.76 0.94
C LEU A 30 -5.05 -3.89 0.62
N GLU A 31 -5.52 -5.14 0.68
CA GLU A 31 -4.80 -6.37 0.32
C GLU A 31 -4.38 -6.45 -1.15
N THR A 32 -4.92 -5.59 -2.02
CA THR A 32 -4.51 -5.49 -3.44
C THR A 32 -3.19 -4.72 -3.59
N PHE A 33 -2.79 -3.95 -2.58
CA PHE A 33 -1.61 -3.07 -2.63
C PHE A 33 -0.53 -3.47 -1.61
N PHE A 34 -0.93 -4.08 -0.51
CA PHE A 34 -0.03 -4.44 0.59
C PHE A 34 -0.46 -5.77 1.21
N GLU A 35 0.45 -6.42 1.94
CA GLU A 35 0.14 -7.56 2.82
C GLU A 35 -0.09 -7.06 4.28
N PRO A 36 -1.35 -6.95 4.76
CA PRO A 36 -1.64 -6.48 6.11
C PRO A 36 -0.95 -7.32 7.19
N GLY A 37 -0.42 -6.65 8.22
CA GLY A 37 0.34 -7.28 9.30
C GLY A 37 1.80 -7.57 8.94
N ARG A 38 2.16 -7.61 7.66
CA ARG A 38 3.54 -7.76 7.20
C ARG A 38 4.13 -6.44 6.71
N GLU A 39 3.41 -5.70 5.86
CA GLU A 39 3.90 -4.49 5.22
C GLU A 39 3.31 -3.21 5.85
N LEU A 40 2.18 -3.32 6.53
CA LEU A 40 1.57 -2.23 7.30
C LEU A 40 0.75 -2.78 8.47
N PHE A 41 0.47 -1.93 9.44
CA PHE A 41 -0.49 -2.22 10.49
C PHE A 41 -1.89 -1.78 10.05
N VAL A 42 -2.87 -2.65 10.29
CA VAL A 42 -4.29 -2.30 10.16
C VAL A 42 -4.84 -2.03 11.55
N THR A 43 -5.53 -0.90 11.70
CA THR A 43 -6.21 -0.51 12.92
C THR A 43 -7.72 -0.44 12.71
N ARG A 44 -8.48 -0.85 13.71
CA ARG A 44 -9.95 -0.76 13.78
C ARG A 44 -10.41 0.12 14.93
N SER A 45 -9.48 0.66 15.72
CA SER A 45 -9.81 1.52 16.86
C SER A 45 -8.63 2.40 17.29
N GLY A 46 -8.91 3.49 18.00
CA GLY A 46 -7.87 4.30 18.62
C GLY A 46 -6.99 3.52 19.61
N ALA A 47 -7.56 2.54 20.31
CA ALA A 47 -6.80 1.68 21.24
C ALA A 47 -5.76 0.83 20.50
N GLU A 48 -6.12 0.24 19.36
CA GLU A 48 -5.16 -0.49 18.51
C GLU A 48 -4.08 0.42 17.94
N THR A 49 -4.45 1.62 17.49
CA THR A 49 -3.48 2.62 17.02
C THR A 49 -2.46 2.96 18.12
N LEU A 50 -2.93 3.21 19.34
CA LEU A 50 -2.06 3.49 20.49
C LEU A 50 -1.17 2.29 20.84
N ARG A 51 -1.69 1.06 20.74
CA ARG A 51 -0.91 -0.16 20.92
C ARG A 51 0.24 -0.24 19.92
N TYR A 52 -0.02 -0.02 18.63
CA TYR A 52 1.03 -0.04 17.60
C TYR A 52 2.10 1.03 17.85
N LEU A 53 1.70 2.23 18.28
CA LEU A 53 2.63 3.33 18.56
C LEU A 53 3.50 3.08 19.79
N ARG A 54 2.97 2.42 20.84
CA ARG A 54 3.63 2.30 22.14
C ARG A 54 4.36 0.97 22.34
N GLU A 55 3.81 -0.12 21.84
CA GLU A 55 4.20 -1.46 22.25
C GLU A 55 5.01 -2.23 21.21
N VAL A 56 4.89 -1.88 19.91
CA VAL A 56 5.66 -2.55 18.85
C VAL A 56 7.13 -2.13 18.94
N PRO A 57 8.10 -3.05 19.04
CA PRO A 57 9.52 -2.71 19.08
C PRO A 57 9.98 -1.95 17.84
N GLU A 58 10.91 -1.00 18.01
CA GLU A 58 11.43 -0.18 16.90
C GLU A 58 11.98 -1.02 15.74
N ARG A 59 12.68 -2.12 16.04
CA ARG A 59 13.20 -3.04 15.04
C ARG A 59 12.09 -3.62 14.15
N GLU A 60 10.96 -4.00 14.74
CA GLU A 60 9.84 -4.57 14.00
C GLU A 60 9.14 -3.51 13.15
N ARG A 61 8.98 -2.29 13.69
CA ARG A 61 8.45 -1.14 12.95
C ARG A 61 9.31 -0.83 11.71
N GLN A 62 10.63 -0.71 11.89
CA GLN A 62 11.55 -0.46 10.79
C GLN A 62 11.53 -1.59 9.75
N ALA A 63 11.54 -2.84 10.20
CA ALA A 63 11.46 -3.99 9.30
C ALA A 63 10.16 -3.99 8.48
N MET A 64 9.03 -3.59 9.07
CA MET A 64 7.76 -3.42 8.36
C MET A 64 7.84 -2.33 7.30
N GLY A 65 8.35 -1.15 7.65
CA GLY A 65 8.55 -0.05 6.70
C GLY A 65 9.45 -0.45 5.52
N GLN A 66 10.52 -1.21 5.76
CA GLN A 66 11.38 -1.71 4.69
C GLN A 66 10.68 -2.71 3.77
N ARG A 67 9.82 -3.59 4.30
CA ARG A 67 9.01 -4.50 3.47
C ARG A 67 8.02 -3.74 2.61
N ALA A 68 7.34 -2.73 3.18
CA ALA A 68 6.45 -1.85 2.42
C ALA A 68 7.19 -1.12 1.29
N ARG A 69 8.39 -0.63 1.58
CA ARG A 69 9.26 0.03 0.58
C ARG A 69 9.63 -0.91 -0.55
N GLN A 70 10.03 -2.14 -0.24
CA GLN A 70 10.36 -3.15 -1.23
C GLN A 70 9.16 -3.44 -2.13
N ARG A 71 7.96 -3.63 -1.57
CA ARG A 71 6.71 -3.81 -2.34
C ARG A 71 6.47 -2.65 -3.31
N VAL A 72 6.45 -1.41 -2.80
CA VAL A 72 6.08 -0.25 -3.61
C VAL A 72 7.08 0.04 -4.72
N LEU A 73 8.38 -0.10 -4.45
CA LEU A 73 9.41 0.09 -5.48
C LEU A 73 9.35 -1.00 -6.55
N ALA A 74 8.94 -2.22 -6.18
CA ALA A 74 8.83 -3.33 -7.12
C ALA A 74 7.56 -3.28 -7.98
N GLU A 75 6.46 -2.70 -7.49
CA GLU A 75 5.13 -2.92 -8.12
C GLU A 75 4.29 -1.65 -8.31
N HIS A 76 4.59 -0.55 -7.61
CA HIS A 76 3.66 0.59 -7.49
C HIS A 76 4.28 1.95 -7.78
N THR A 77 5.41 1.98 -8.50
CA THR A 77 5.98 3.24 -8.98
C THR A 77 5.13 3.85 -10.10
N ALA A 78 5.30 5.16 -10.34
CA ALA A 78 4.67 5.83 -11.47
C ALA A 78 5.04 5.19 -12.82
N GLU A 79 6.27 4.68 -12.96
CA GLU A 79 6.71 3.96 -14.15
C GLU A 79 5.90 2.68 -14.39
N HIS A 80 5.67 1.88 -13.34
CA HIS A 80 4.81 0.69 -13.46
C HIS A 80 3.40 1.06 -13.91
N ARG A 81 2.82 2.14 -13.34
CA ARG A 81 1.48 2.62 -13.70
C ARG A 81 1.42 3.13 -15.14
N ALA A 82 2.44 3.85 -15.60
CA ALA A 82 2.54 4.32 -16.98
C ALA A 82 2.59 3.15 -17.96
N ARG A 83 3.41 2.13 -17.68
CA ARG A 83 3.49 0.93 -18.52
C ARG A 83 2.16 0.19 -18.58
N THR A 84 1.49 -0.01 -17.44
CA THR A 84 0.16 -0.63 -17.41
C THR A 84 -0.87 0.16 -18.23
N LEU A 85 -0.81 1.49 -18.19
CA LEU A 85 -1.69 2.33 -19.00
C LEU A 85 -1.41 2.16 -20.51
N GLU A 86 -0.14 2.17 -20.90
CA GLU A 86 0.27 1.93 -22.29
C GLU A 86 -0.21 0.56 -22.79
N ASP A 87 -0.06 -0.49 -21.97
CA ASP A 87 -0.52 -1.84 -22.29
C ASP A 87 -2.04 -1.87 -22.55
N TYR A 88 -2.84 -1.20 -21.71
CA TYR A 88 -4.29 -1.11 -21.90
C TYR A 88 -4.68 -0.33 -23.15
N VAL A 89 -3.94 0.73 -23.51
CA VAL A 89 -4.19 1.47 -24.76
C VAL A 89 -3.95 0.54 -25.96
N LEU A 90 -2.85 -0.20 -25.96
CA LEU A 90 -2.53 -1.15 -27.04
C LEU A 90 -3.53 -2.31 -27.12
N GLU A 91 -4.04 -2.80 -25.99
CA GLU A 91 -5.09 -3.81 -25.94
C GLU A 91 -6.40 -3.28 -26.57
N ALA A 92 -6.81 -2.07 -26.19
CA ALA A 92 -8.03 -1.45 -26.71
C ALA A 92 -7.97 -1.21 -28.23
N GLU A 93 -6.82 -0.80 -28.76
CA GLU A 93 -6.61 -0.61 -30.21
C GLU A 93 -6.70 -1.91 -31.01
N ARG A 94 -6.38 -3.06 -30.40
CA ARG A 94 -6.46 -4.38 -31.03
C ARG A 94 -7.87 -4.96 -31.04
N GLY A 95 -8.83 -4.28 -30.40
CA GLY A 95 -10.25 -4.66 -30.39
C GLY A 95 -10.49 -5.98 -29.65
N GLY A 96 -10.18 -5.99 -28.35
CA GLY A 96 -10.27 -7.14 -27.42
C GLY A 96 -11.38 -8.15 -27.69
#